data_AF-A0A254NLI0-F1
#
_entry.id   AF-A0A254NLI0-F1
#
_cell.length_a   1.000
_cell.length_b   1.000
_cell.length_c   1.000
_cell.angle_alpha   90.00
_cell.angle_beta   90.00
_cell.angle_gamma   90.00
#
_symmetry.space_group_name_H-M   'P 1'
#
loop_
_entity.id
_entity.type
_entity.pdbx_description
1 polymer ?
#
loop_
_entity_poly.entity_id
_entity_poly.type
_entity_poly.pdbx_seq_one_letter_code
_entity_poly.pdbx_strand_id
1 'polypeptide(L)'
;MRRNFKRERLQALAIAQRYEREANERERRERPANPFRLELCSLTGSPGEWFAGYNVYTHEGALLEGPLPMVIDEADGTIASLEEHIGKRFAGAARGEDA
;
A
#
# COMPACT_ATOMS: atom_id res chain seq x y z
N MET A 1 -23.61 17.27 -1.55
CA MET A 1 -22.33 17.97 -1.87
C MET A 1 -21.30 16.92 -2.29
N ARG A 2 -20.92 16.83 -3.57
CA ARG A 2 -19.81 15.95 -4.01
C ARG A 2 -18.50 16.70 -3.80
N ARG A 3 -17.68 16.30 -2.82
CA ARG A 3 -16.36 16.89 -2.54
C ARG A 3 -15.37 16.43 -3.62
N ASN A 4 -14.50 17.33 -4.08
CA ASN A 4 -13.56 17.07 -5.17
C ASN A 4 -12.16 16.78 -4.59
N PHE A 5 -11.89 15.52 -4.28
CA PHE A 5 -10.60 15.03 -3.75
C PHE A 5 -9.52 14.87 -4.84
N LYS A 6 -9.51 15.74 -5.86
CA LYS A 6 -8.67 15.52 -7.05
C LYS A 6 -7.19 15.59 -6.71
N ARG A 7 -6.78 16.53 -5.84
CA ARG A 7 -5.37 16.69 -5.45
C ARG A 7 -4.92 15.53 -4.56
N GLU A 8 -5.71 15.22 -3.54
CA GLU A 8 -5.45 14.17 -2.56
C GLU A 8 -5.39 12.81 -3.26
N ARG A 9 -6.28 12.57 -4.23
CA ARG A 9 -6.25 11.36 -5.07
C ARG A 9 -4.96 11.23 -5.87
N LEU A 10 -4.49 12.32 -6.47
CA LEU A 10 -3.23 12.29 -7.22
C LEU A 10 -2.04 12.04 -6.30
N GLN A 11 -2.03 12.64 -5.11
CA GLN A 11 -1.01 12.42 -4.09
C GLN A 11 -1.00 10.98 -3.59
N ALA A 12 -2.18 10.44 -3.24
CA ALA A 12 -2.38 9.06 -2.82
C ALA A 12 -1.85 8.07 -3.87
N LEU A 13 -2.22 8.25 -5.14
CA LEU A 13 -1.74 7.41 -6.24
C LEU A 13 -0.22 7.49 -6.42
N ALA A 14 0.37 8.68 -6.36
CA ALA A 14 1.81 8.86 -6.51
C ALA A 14 2.61 8.18 -5.38
N ILE A 15 2.11 8.29 -4.14
CA ILE A 15 2.72 7.66 -2.96
C ILE A 15 2.62 6.14 -3.06
N ALA A 16 1.45 5.61 -3.40
CA ALA A 16 1.24 4.17 -3.58
C ALA A 16 2.14 3.60 -4.69
N GLN A 17 2.27 4.28 -5.83
CA GLN A 17 3.15 3.86 -6.93
C GLN A 17 4.62 3.85 -6.53
N ARG A 18 5.06 4.89 -5.81
CA ARG A 18 6.44 4.96 -5.32
C ARG A 18 6.73 3.79 -4.36
N TYR A 19 5.84 3.57 -3.40
CA TYR A 19 5.98 2.49 -2.44
C TYR A 19 5.94 1.10 -3.07
N GLU A 20 4.96 0.83 -3.96
CA GLU A 20 4.88 -0.41 -4.72
C GLU A 20 6.21 -0.70 -5.44
N ARG A 21 6.80 0.32 -6.06
CA ARG A 21 8.09 0.19 -6.75
C ARG A 21 9.22 -0.10 -5.77
N GLU A 22 9.37 0.69 -4.71
CA GLU A 22 10.46 0.56 -3.73
C GLU A 22 10.41 -0.81 -3.02
N ALA A 23 9.22 -1.24 -2.58
CA ALA A 23 9.01 -2.52 -1.93
C ALA A 23 9.30 -3.69 -2.88
N ASN A 24 8.77 -3.66 -4.11
CA ASN A 24 9.02 -4.71 -5.10
C ASN A 24 10.50 -4.74 -5.54
N GLU A 25 11.19 -3.59 -5.63
CA GLU A 25 12.63 -3.53 -5.92
C GLU A 25 13.47 -4.09 -4.77
N ARG A 26 13.10 -3.83 -3.51
CA ARG A 26 13.76 -4.38 -2.32
C ARG A 26 13.60 -5.90 -2.24
N GLU A 27 12.37 -6.39 -2.38
CA GLU A 27 12.07 -7.83 -2.37
C GLU A 27 12.90 -8.57 -3.42
N ARG A 28 12.93 -8.09 -4.68
CA ARG A 28 13.76 -8.69 -5.75
C ARG A 28 15.24 -8.87 -5.41
N ARG A 29 15.80 -8.03 -4.52
CA ARG A 29 17.21 -8.12 -4.09
C ARG A 29 17.41 -9.12 -2.96
N GLU A 30 16.41 -9.31 -2.10
CA GLU A 30 16.52 -10.11 -0.88
C GLU A 30 15.99 -11.55 -1.07
N ARG A 31 14.88 -11.75 -1.81
CA ARG A 31 14.31 -13.06 -2.20
C ARG A 31 13.41 -12.95 -3.46
N PRO A 32 13.28 -13.97 -4.31
CA PRO A 32 12.45 -13.89 -5.53
C PRO A 32 10.92 -14.00 -5.28
N ALA A 33 10.40 -13.56 -4.14
CA ALA A 33 9.05 -13.95 -3.72
C ALA A 33 8.06 -12.76 -3.68
N ASN A 34 7.14 -12.80 -4.65
CA ASN A 34 5.79 -12.23 -4.57
C ASN A 34 5.66 -10.70 -4.77
N PRO A 35 5.85 -10.20 -6.01
CA PRO A 35 5.50 -8.81 -6.32
C PRO A 35 4.01 -8.54 -6.11
N PHE A 36 3.68 -7.37 -5.56
CA PHE A 36 2.30 -6.94 -5.32
C PHE A 36 1.96 -5.64 -6.06
N ARG A 37 0.67 -5.33 -6.13
CA ARG A 37 0.14 -4.08 -6.64
C ARG A 37 -0.82 -3.41 -5.65
N LEU A 38 -0.80 -2.09 -5.59
CA LEU A 38 -1.72 -1.29 -4.77
C LEU A 38 -2.77 -0.60 -5.63
N GLU A 39 -4.03 -0.70 -5.23
CA GLU A 39 -5.14 0.02 -5.85
C GLU A 39 -5.84 0.91 -4.82
N LEU A 40 -5.94 2.20 -5.13
CA LEU A 40 -6.67 3.17 -4.31
C LEU A 40 -8.18 2.93 -4.42
N CYS A 41 -8.81 2.47 -3.35
CA CYS A 41 -10.25 2.17 -3.33
C CYS A 41 -11.08 3.25 -2.62
N SER A 42 -10.51 3.99 -1.67
CA SER A 42 -11.25 5.01 -0.91
C SER A 42 -10.40 6.20 -0.51
N LEU A 43 -11.05 7.35 -0.41
CA LEU A 43 -10.51 8.58 0.17
C LEU A 43 -11.57 9.18 1.09
N THR A 44 -11.20 9.44 2.34
CA THR A 44 -12.07 10.06 3.34
C THR A 44 -11.31 11.16 4.10
N GLY A 45 -12.04 12.04 4.80
CA GLY A 45 -11.45 13.11 5.61
C GLY A 45 -11.70 14.53 5.09
N SER A 46 -10.83 15.45 5.52
CA SER A 46 -10.85 16.89 5.27
C SER A 46 -9.49 17.40 4.78
N PRO A 47 -9.43 18.59 4.15
CA PRO A 47 -8.14 19.21 3.81
C PRO A 47 -7.25 19.31 5.07
N GLY A 48 -6.03 18.77 4.99
CA GLY A 48 -5.09 18.69 6.10
C GLY A 48 -5.15 17.39 6.93
N GLU A 49 -6.20 16.58 6.78
CA GLU A 49 -6.30 15.27 7.43
C GLU A 49 -7.17 14.34 6.57
N TRP A 50 -6.54 13.49 5.78
CA TRP A 50 -7.21 12.57 4.86
C TRP A 50 -6.66 11.16 4.98
N PHE A 51 -7.54 10.18 4.78
CA PHE A 51 -7.23 8.77 4.85
C PHE A 51 -7.44 8.15 3.47
N ALA A 52 -6.46 7.38 3.02
CA ALA A 52 -6.55 6.60 1.79
C ALA A 52 -6.59 5.10 2.11
N GLY A 53 -7.60 4.42 1.59
CA GLY A 53 -7.70 2.97 1.65
C GLY A 53 -7.19 2.33 0.38
N TYR A 54 -6.44 1.24 0.52
CA TYR A 54 -5.87 0.50 -0.60
C TYR A 54 -6.19 -0.98 -0.53
N ASN A 55 -6.46 -1.56 -1.68
CA ASN A 55 -6.41 -2.99 -1.86
C ASN A 55 -5.01 -3.39 -2.34
N VAL A 56 -4.51 -4.49 -1.80
CA VAL A 56 -3.25 -5.12 -2.16
C VAL A 56 -3.58 -6.34 -3.00
N TYR A 57 -3.02 -6.42 -4.19
CA TYR A 57 -3.21 -7.53 -5.11
C TYR A 57 -1.88 -8.21 -5.39
N THR A 58 -1.92 -9.50 -5.75
CA THR A 58 -0.80 -10.12 -6.47
C THR A 58 -0.66 -9.46 -7.84
N HIS A 59 0.50 -9.64 -8.48
CA HIS A 59 0.65 -9.20 -9.87
C HIS A 59 -0.35 -9.88 -10.84
N GLU A 60 -0.83 -11.07 -10.49
CA GLU A 60 -1.85 -11.83 -11.24
C GLU A 60 -3.28 -11.31 -11.01
N GLY A 61 -3.46 -10.33 -10.12
CA GLY A 61 -4.76 -9.70 -9.86
C GLY A 61 -5.60 -10.39 -8.78
N ALA A 62 -5.05 -11.36 -8.05
CA ALA A 62 -5.71 -11.93 -6.89
C ALA A 62 -5.63 -10.95 -5.72
N LEU A 63 -6.76 -10.67 -5.06
CA LEU A 63 -6.78 -9.81 -3.86
C LEU A 63 -6.02 -10.53 -2.74
N LEU A 64 -4.95 -9.90 -2.27
CA LEU A 64 -4.19 -10.35 -1.11
C LEU A 64 -4.84 -9.86 0.19
N GLU A 65 -5.11 -8.54 0.26
CA GLU A 65 -5.65 -7.91 1.46
C GLU A 65 -6.24 -6.54 1.14
N GLY A 66 -7.25 -6.09 1.88
CA GLY A 66 -7.81 -4.75 1.72
C GLY A 66 -9.27 -4.62 2.18
N PRO A 67 -9.76 -3.38 2.39
CA PRO A 67 -9.03 -2.12 2.25
C PRO A 67 -8.13 -1.84 3.46
N LEU A 68 -6.83 -1.63 3.21
CA LEU A 68 -5.86 -1.25 4.23
C LEU A 68 -5.68 0.27 4.26
N PRO A 69 -5.74 0.92 5.43
CA PRO A 69 -5.48 2.34 5.53
C PRO A 69 -3.99 2.62 5.34
N MET A 70 -3.66 3.60 4.52
CA MET A 70 -2.32 4.17 4.41
C MET A 70 -2.25 5.43 5.25
N VAL A 71 -1.47 5.37 6.33
CA VAL A 71 -1.08 6.54 7.12
C VAL A 71 0.28 6.98 6.61
N ILE A 72 0.35 8.23 6.15
CA ILE A 72 1.58 8.87 5.68
C ILE A 72 2.05 9.78 6.80
N ASP A 73 3.29 9.61 7.24
CA ASP A 73 3.94 10.60 8.10
C ASP A 73 4.29 11.81 7.21
N GLU A 74 3.68 12.96 7.49
CA GLU A 74 3.89 14.17 6.69
C GLU A 74 5.29 14.77 6.86
N ALA A 75 6.01 14.43 7.95
CA ALA A 75 7.33 14.98 8.23
C ALA A 75 8.41 14.45 7.27
N ASP A 76 8.29 13.19 6.84
CA ASP A 76 9.27 12.51 6.01
C ASP A 76 8.66 11.82 4.76
N GLY A 77 7.33 11.80 4.65
CA GLY A 77 6.60 11.15 3.57
C GLY A 77 6.61 9.62 3.65
N THR A 78 6.96 9.05 4.81
CA THR A 78 7.05 7.60 5.03
C THR A 78 5.66 7.01 5.31
N ILE A 79 5.40 5.80 4.83
CA ILE A 79 4.14 5.09 5.05
C ILE A 79 4.26 4.21 6.28
N ALA A 80 3.56 4.53 7.37
CA ALA A 80 3.70 3.85 8.64
C ALA A 80 2.88 2.54 8.75
N SER A 81 1.62 2.53 8.29
CA SER A 81 0.67 1.43 8.58
C SER A 81 0.64 0.31 7.54
N LEU A 82 0.85 0.64 6.26
CA LEU A 82 0.79 -0.31 5.16
C LEU A 82 2.04 -1.22 5.13
N GLU A 83 3.20 -0.67 5.48
CA GLU A 83 4.47 -1.41 5.59
C GLU A 83 4.40 -2.56 6.57
N GLU A 84 3.81 -2.35 7.76
CA GLU A 84 3.71 -3.38 8.78
C GLU A 84 2.85 -4.57 8.31
N HIS A 85 1.74 -4.31 7.63
CA HIS A 85 0.83 -5.34 7.14
C HIS A 85 1.45 -6.17 6.01
N ILE A 86 2.04 -5.48 5.03
CA ILE A 86 2.76 -6.09 3.92
C ILE A 86 3.95 -6.89 4.47
N GLY A 87 4.82 -6.27 5.26
CA GLY A 87 6.02 -6.90 5.82
C GLY A 87 5.71 -8.18 6.62
N LYS A 88 4.66 -8.20 7.45
CA LYS A 88 4.25 -9.42 8.19
C LYS A 88 3.83 -10.56 7.27
N ARG A 89 3.14 -10.27 6.16
CA ARG A 89 2.68 -11.29 5.19
C ARG A 89 3.84 -11.83 4.36
N PHE A 90 4.75 -10.99 3.90
CA PHE A 90 5.93 -11.43 3.14
C PHE A 90 6.94 -12.15 4.03
N ALA A 91 7.09 -11.75 5.30
CA ALA A 91 7.87 -12.49 6.29
C ALA A 91 7.23 -13.84 6.65
N GLY A 92 5.89 -13.92 6.64
CA GLY A 92 5.12 -15.16 6.83
C GLY A 92 5.25 -16.12 5.64
N ALA A 93 5.14 -15.64 4.39
CA ALA A 93 5.30 -16.49 3.20
C ALA A 93 6.73 -17.05 3.02
N ALA A 94 7.72 -16.40 3.65
CA ALA A 94 9.11 -16.84 3.71
C ALA A 94 9.36 -18.01 4.69
N ARG A 95 8.40 -18.32 5.56
CA ARG A 95 8.38 -19.50 6.42
C ARG A 95 7.23 -20.36 5.89
N GLY A 96 7.52 -21.45 5.18
CA GLY A 96 6.47 -22.40 4.79
C GLY A 96 5.84 -23.04 6.03
N GLU A 97 4.93 -22.33 6.68
CA GLU A 97 3.92 -22.89 7.59
C GLU A 97 2.64 -23.00 6.75
N ASP A 98 2.69 -23.92 5.79
CA ASP A 98 1.50 -24.64 5.35
C ASP A 98 0.97 -25.42 6.55
N ALA A 99 -0.35 -25.30 6.77
CA ALA A 99 -1.27 -26.29 7.37
C ALA A 99 -0.91 -26.97 8.70
#